data_AF-A0A9N9WFI8-F1
#
_entry.id   AF-A0A9N9WFI8-F1
#
_cell.length_a   1.000
_cell.length_b   1.000
_cell.length_c   1.000
_cell.angle_alpha   90.00
_cell.angle_beta   90.00
_cell.angle_gamma   90.00
#
_symmetry.space_group_name_H-M   'P 1'
#
loop_
_entity.id
_entity.type
_entity.pdbx_description
1 polymer ?
#
loop_
_entity_poly.entity_id
_entity_poly.type
_entity_poly.pdbx_seq_one_letter_code
_entity_poly.pdbx_strand_id
1 'polypeptide(L)'
;MRSRVQFVATAALVLFAVSWCEGARDASCPRICGPALQGEPVCATDGYIYPSLCEMRKKTCGKGVRLAPDQGSCSRAQGSKCEHRCTSERDPVCGTNGRTYLNRCMLQVEICRVGIGLSHLGACNNISAHRENCPVDCSQAPFDGPICGSDGNVYKSTCQMKLLTCGQGVVRTSKKHCQTTRHCRESCWRVARPTCGSDGKLYANACRMKATNCGKHVFEVPMAFCVSQERTSGGESCPTDCSGQKEKLVCGSDENIYRNECEMKMLNCGASNRKIVKKVDMEKCKSKMNKCLRVKCSADYDPVCGTDANVYNNPCHLKVATCLKGVQLAHFGNCTVLPRLEKDCADNCDNAIEKPVCGSDGNVYKSECDLRRVTCGQHVVVVAASHCRTTALCNEPCPDTPAFVCGSDNKFYKNECIMKKENCGKHVYVVPLKRCLSRFQYSGCARVCPPEYDPVCGTDEKTYSNKCFLEMENCRSRSLVQLKYLGTCSEPIAEEPKNYLYR
;
A
#
# COMPACT_ATOMS: atom_id res chain seq x y z
N MET A 1 -73.07 15.51 -39.55
CA MET A 1 -72.64 14.87 -40.80
C MET A 1 -71.27 14.22 -40.56
N ARG A 2 -71.15 12.92 -40.86
CA ARG A 2 -69.97 12.12 -41.31
C ARG A 2 -68.55 12.59 -40.88
N SER A 3 -67.62 11.77 -40.39
CA SER A 3 -67.46 10.32 -40.46
C SER A 3 -66.40 9.84 -39.46
N ARG A 4 -66.56 8.59 -39.01
CA ARG A 4 -65.56 7.74 -38.34
C ARG A 4 -64.41 7.39 -39.28
N VAL A 5 -63.19 7.21 -38.75
CA VAL A 5 -62.36 6.02 -38.97
C VAL A 5 -61.59 5.70 -37.67
N GLN A 6 -61.67 4.43 -37.24
CA GLN A 6 -61.05 3.79 -36.08
C GLN A 6 -59.69 3.18 -36.45
N PHE A 7 -58.79 3.01 -35.47
CA PHE A 7 -58.05 1.77 -35.09
C PHE A 7 -56.99 2.16 -34.01
N VAL A 8 -57.22 1.91 -32.70
CA VAL A 8 -56.69 0.80 -31.84
C VAL A 8 -55.13 0.79 -31.80
N ALA A 9 -54.41 0.91 -30.67
CA ALA A 9 -54.51 0.12 -29.44
C ALA A 9 -53.79 0.75 -28.20
N THR A 10 -54.46 0.65 -27.05
CA THR A 10 -53.97 0.28 -25.69
C THR A 10 -52.71 0.91 -25.07
N ALA A 11 -52.89 1.59 -23.93
CA ALA A 11 -52.11 1.35 -22.71
C ALA A 11 -52.91 1.82 -21.48
N ALA A 12 -53.16 0.90 -20.55
CA ALA A 12 -53.97 1.07 -19.36
C ALA A 12 -53.21 1.72 -18.20
N LEU A 13 -53.92 2.56 -17.44
CA LEU A 13 -53.56 3.07 -16.12
C LEU A 13 -53.52 1.92 -15.11
N VAL A 14 -52.38 1.71 -14.45
CA VAL A 14 -52.31 1.03 -13.16
C VAL A 14 -51.39 1.83 -12.22
N LEU A 15 -51.99 2.26 -11.12
CA LEU A 15 -51.38 2.88 -9.95
C LEU A 15 -50.24 2.00 -9.42
N PHE A 16 -49.00 2.49 -9.45
CA PHE A 16 -47.90 1.87 -8.71
C PHE A 16 -47.76 2.51 -7.34
N ALA A 17 -48.14 1.74 -6.32
CA ALA A 17 -47.72 1.93 -4.95
C ALA A 17 -46.18 1.86 -4.90
N VAL A 18 -45.53 3.00 -4.64
CA VAL A 18 -44.09 3.05 -4.39
C VAL A 18 -43.88 2.62 -2.94
N SER A 19 -43.76 1.31 -2.75
CA SER A 19 -43.33 0.71 -1.49
C SER A 19 -41.95 1.26 -1.12
N TRP A 20 -41.89 2.01 -0.01
CA TRP A 20 -40.65 2.23 0.72
C TRP A 20 -40.02 0.88 1.07
N CYS A 21 -38.88 0.61 0.45
CA CYS A 21 -37.96 -0.46 0.83
C CYS A 21 -36.53 0.05 0.69
N GLU A 22 -36.20 1.14 1.39
CA GLU A 22 -34.79 1.48 1.67
C GLU A 22 -34.38 0.81 2.98
N GLY A 23 -33.98 -0.45 2.84
CA GLY A 23 -33.56 -1.26 3.97
C GLY A 23 -32.76 -2.49 3.56
N ALA A 24 -32.06 -2.46 2.41
CA ALA A 24 -31.03 -3.44 2.15
C ALA A 24 -29.88 -3.16 3.13
N ARG A 25 -29.84 -3.95 4.20
CA ARG A 25 -28.71 -4.02 5.14
C ARG A 25 -27.46 -4.36 4.33
N ASP A 26 -26.64 -3.36 4.07
CA ASP A 26 -25.37 -3.49 3.36
C ASP A 26 -24.39 -4.26 4.27
N ALA A 27 -24.41 -5.58 4.18
CA ALA A 27 -23.70 -6.50 5.07
C ALA A 27 -22.19 -6.59 4.79
N SER A 28 -21.52 -5.51 4.39
CA SER A 28 -20.08 -5.55 4.08
C SER A 28 -19.37 -4.25 4.40
N CYS A 29 -19.51 -3.76 5.62
CA CYS A 29 -18.60 -2.74 6.14
C CYS A 29 -17.18 -3.31 6.23
N PRO A 30 -16.19 -2.72 5.54
CA PRO A 30 -14.83 -3.21 5.57
C PRO A 30 -14.22 -3.03 6.96
N ARG A 31 -13.84 -4.13 7.58
CA ARG A 31 -13.10 -4.14 8.86
C ARG A 31 -11.61 -3.81 8.65
N ILE A 32 -11.07 -4.22 7.49
CA ILE A 32 -9.66 -4.16 7.12
C ILE A 32 -9.53 -3.55 5.72
N CYS A 33 -8.54 -2.69 5.55
CA CYS A 33 -8.16 -2.14 4.25
C CYS A 33 -6.90 -2.84 3.76
N GLY A 34 -7.06 -3.69 2.72
CA GLY A 34 -6.00 -4.45 2.05
C GLY A 34 -5.03 -3.57 1.24
N PRO A 35 -3.91 -4.13 0.73
CA PRO A 35 -2.87 -3.36 0.03
C PRO A 35 -3.38 -2.79 -1.30
N ALA A 36 -4.21 -3.56 -2.01
CA ALA A 36 -4.94 -3.14 -3.20
C ALA A 36 -6.01 -2.04 -2.95
N LEU A 37 -6.15 -1.57 -1.71
CA LEU A 37 -7.10 -0.55 -1.27
C LEU A 37 -6.42 0.63 -0.55
N GLN A 38 -5.09 0.69 -0.48
CA GLN A 38 -4.36 1.92 -0.19
C GLN A 38 -4.33 2.77 -1.46
N GLY A 39 -5.53 3.14 -1.92
CA GLY A 39 -5.71 4.02 -3.05
C GLY A 39 -5.35 5.46 -2.69
N GLU A 40 -5.43 6.31 -3.69
CA GLU A 40 -5.36 7.75 -3.50
C GLU A 40 -6.45 8.22 -2.52
N PRO A 41 -6.19 9.30 -1.77
CA PRO A 41 -7.19 9.88 -0.88
C PRO A 41 -8.48 10.14 -1.66
N VAL A 42 -9.63 9.76 -1.08
CA VAL A 42 -10.92 9.89 -1.76
C VAL A 42 -11.78 10.95 -1.10
N CYS A 43 -12.53 11.67 -1.94
CA CYS A 43 -13.57 12.58 -1.53
C CYS A 43 -14.87 11.83 -1.23
N ALA A 44 -15.47 12.12 -0.09
CA ALA A 44 -16.76 11.57 0.28
C ALA A 44 -17.87 12.63 0.19
N THR A 45 -19.12 12.18 0.11
CA THR A 45 -20.30 13.07 0.04
C THR A 45 -20.51 13.92 1.30
N ASP A 46 -19.80 13.63 2.40
CA ASP A 46 -19.79 14.42 3.64
C ASP A 46 -18.77 15.57 3.63
N GLY A 47 -18.05 15.77 2.50
CA GLY A 47 -17.03 16.81 2.34
C GLY A 47 -15.68 16.49 3.00
N TYR A 48 -15.48 15.27 3.51
CA TYR A 48 -14.20 14.81 4.04
C TYR A 48 -13.38 14.09 2.99
N ILE A 49 -12.06 14.29 3.05
CA ILE A 49 -11.10 13.49 2.30
C ILE A 49 -10.62 12.36 3.21
N TYR A 50 -10.90 11.13 2.81
CA TYR A 50 -10.47 9.93 3.52
C TYR A 50 -9.16 9.41 2.93
N PRO A 51 -8.26 8.82 3.74
CA PRO A 51 -6.98 8.30 3.25
C PRO A 51 -7.08 7.24 2.15
N SER A 52 -8.23 6.57 2.03
CA SER A 52 -8.55 5.65 0.94
C SER A 52 -10.05 5.38 0.88
N LEU A 53 -10.53 4.80 -0.24
CA LEU A 53 -11.91 4.33 -0.38
C LEU A 53 -12.33 3.36 0.72
N CYS A 54 -11.41 2.49 1.12
CA CYS A 54 -11.71 1.53 2.17
C CYS A 54 -11.82 2.22 3.55
N GLU A 55 -10.94 3.18 3.85
CA GLU A 55 -11.04 3.94 5.10
C GLU A 55 -12.32 4.77 5.18
N MET A 56 -12.76 5.35 4.05
CA MET A 56 -14.06 6.00 3.94
C MET A 56 -15.17 5.03 4.35
N ARG A 57 -15.32 3.92 3.61
CA ARG A 57 -16.36 2.90 3.86
C ARG A 57 -16.32 2.33 5.29
N LYS A 58 -15.13 2.21 5.88
CA LYS A 58 -14.94 1.75 7.25
C LYS A 58 -15.45 2.78 8.27
N LYS A 59 -15.04 4.05 8.15
CA LYS A 59 -15.37 5.14 9.10
C LYS A 59 -16.82 5.62 8.94
N THR A 60 -17.41 5.46 7.74
CA THR A 60 -18.77 5.90 7.40
C THR A 60 -19.79 4.76 7.28
N CYS A 61 -19.39 3.54 7.66
CA CYS A 61 -20.26 2.37 7.71
C CYS A 61 -21.60 2.70 8.41
N GLY A 62 -22.71 2.46 7.71
CA GLY A 62 -24.06 2.70 8.23
C GLY A 62 -24.49 4.18 8.30
N LYS A 63 -23.65 5.12 7.86
CA LYS A 63 -23.93 6.58 7.90
C LYS A 63 -24.39 7.17 6.57
N GLY A 64 -24.65 6.35 5.55
CA GLY A 64 -25.12 6.80 4.23
C GLY A 64 -24.10 7.60 3.39
N VAL A 65 -22.87 7.77 3.85
CA VAL A 65 -21.82 8.51 3.12
C VAL A 65 -21.24 7.65 2.00
N ARG A 66 -21.21 8.20 0.78
CA ARG A 66 -20.72 7.53 -0.43
C ARG A 66 -19.52 8.29 -1.00
N LEU A 67 -18.87 7.71 -2.02
CA LEU A 67 -17.88 8.43 -2.82
C LEU A 67 -18.59 9.61 -3.50
N ALA A 68 -17.98 10.79 -3.48
CA ALA A 68 -18.55 11.94 -4.19
C ALA A 68 -18.68 11.62 -5.70
N PRO A 69 -19.84 11.89 -6.33
CA PRO A 69 -20.12 11.49 -7.71
C PRO A 69 -19.28 12.24 -8.74
N ASP A 70 -18.86 13.47 -8.44
CA ASP A 70 -17.88 14.18 -9.25
C ASP A 70 -16.47 13.86 -8.77
N GLN A 71 -15.66 13.33 -9.68
CA GLN A 71 -14.21 13.16 -9.51
C GLN A 71 -13.49 14.49 -9.23
N GLY A 72 -14.21 15.63 -9.34
CA GLY A 72 -13.78 16.99 -9.03
C GLY A 72 -14.35 17.64 -7.75
N SER A 73 -15.17 16.97 -6.92
CA SER A 73 -15.70 17.61 -5.69
C SER A 73 -14.62 17.89 -4.63
N CYS A 74 -13.51 17.13 -4.62
CA CYS A 74 -12.31 17.43 -3.82
C CYS A 74 -11.02 17.44 -4.64
N SER A 75 -11.12 17.50 -5.96
CA SER A 75 -9.99 17.59 -6.89
C SER A 75 -10.26 18.76 -7.82
N ARG A 76 -9.51 19.85 -7.65
CA ARG A 76 -9.46 21.07 -8.48
C ARG A 76 -10.40 21.07 -9.69
N ALA A 77 -11.61 21.59 -9.52
CA ALA A 77 -12.18 22.41 -10.58
C ALA A 77 -11.33 23.69 -10.64
N GLN A 78 -10.95 24.18 -11.82
CA GLN A 78 -10.26 25.47 -11.93
C GLN A 78 -11.05 26.55 -11.17
N GLY A 79 -10.45 27.11 -10.10
CA GLY A 79 -11.06 28.17 -9.28
C GLY A 79 -11.74 27.76 -7.97
N SER A 80 -11.74 26.48 -7.56
CA SER A 80 -12.31 26.07 -6.25
C SER A 80 -11.39 26.40 -5.06
N LYS A 81 -11.94 26.88 -3.94
CA LYS A 81 -11.20 27.12 -2.68
C LYS A 81 -10.71 25.80 -2.05
N CYS A 82 -9.47 25.74 -1.55
CA CYS A 82 -8.88 24.56 -0.90
C CYS A 82 -9.37 24.36 0.56
N GLU A 83 -10.67 24.42 0.79
CA GLU A 83 -11.31 24.35 2.13
C GLU A 83 -11.74 22.91 2.50
N HIS A 84 -10.82 21.95 2.45
CA HIS A 84 -11.12 20.54 2.78
C HIS A 84 -10.94 20.22 4.28
N ARG A 85 -11.78 19.33 4.80
CA ARG A 85 -11.70 18.83 6.18
C ARG A 85 -10.93 17.50 6.24
N CYS A 86 -10.00 17.41 7.18
CA CYS A 86 -9.18 16.23 7.41
C CYS A 86 -9.40 15.62 8.80
N THR A 87 -9.22 14.30 8.93
CA THR A 87 -9.21 13.64 10.24
C THR A 87 -7.96 14.00 11.05
N SER A 88 -8.04 13.93 12.38
CA SER A 88 -6.91 14.18 13.30
C SER A 88 -6.01 12.95 13.55
N GLU A 89 -6.08 11.93 12.70
CA GLU A 89 -5.23 10.74 12.77
C GLU A 89 -3.76 11.12 12.58
N ARG A 90 -2.89 10.65 13.49
CA ARG A 90 -1.44 10.88 13.44
C ARG A 90 -0.78 9.82 12.57
N ASP A 91 -0.42 10.21 11.36
CA ASP A 91 0.27 9.36 10.38
C ASP A 91 1.19 10.21 9.50
N PRO A 92 2.31 10.69 10.07
CA PRO A 92 3.05 11.81 9.51
C PRO A 92 3.63 11.51 8.13
N VAL A 93 3.69 12.53 7.29
CA VAL A 93 4.30 12.49 5.94
C VAL A 93 5.18 13.70 5.69
N CYS A 94 6.22 13.54 4.88
CA CYS A 94 7.12 14.61 4.50
C CYS A 94 6.72 15.17 3.14
N GLY A 95 6.53 16.49 3.04
CA GLY A 95 6.30 17.16 1.76
C GLY A 95 7.59 17.54 1.04
N THR A 96 7.50 17.82 -0.25
CA THR A 96 8.65 18.28 -1.06
C THR A 96 9.24 19.61 -0.60
N ASN A 97 8.49 20.39 0.19
CA ASN A 97 8.98 21.61 0.85
C ASN A 97 9.79 21.34 2.13
N GLY A 98 9.98 20.07 2.52
CA GLY A 98 10.72 19.67 3.71
C GLY A 98 9.95 19.87 5.02
N ARG A 99 8.63 20.08 4.97
CA ARG A 99 7.77 20.17 6.15
C ARG A 99 7.05 18.84 6.42
N THR A 100 6.87 18.54 7.71
CA THR A 100 6.11 17.36 8.14
C THR A 100 4.64 17.70 8.28
N TYR A 101 3.77 16.92 7.65
CA TYR A 101 2.32 17.03 7.74
C TYR A 101 1.77 15.93 8.64
N LEU A 102 0.69 16.23 9.38
CA LEU A 102 0.06 15.30 10.32
C LEU A 102 -0.36 13.97 9.68
N ASN A 103 -0.89 14.05 8.46
CA ASN A 103 -1.31 12.92 7.63
C ASN A 103 -1.38 13.31 6.16
N ARG A 104 -1.58 12.33 5.28
CA ARG A 104 -1.70 12.54 3.83
C ARG A 104 -2.82 13.51 3.42
N CYS A 105 -3.92 13.57 4.17
CA CYS A 105 -5.01 14.51 3.87
C CYS A 105 -4.53 15.95 4.04
N MET A 106 -3.87 16.27 5.17
CA MET A 106 -3.33 17.60 5.43
C MET A 106 -2.28 18.01 4.38
N LEU A 107 -1.46 17.06 3.93
CA LEU A 107 -0.55 17.30 2.81
C LEU A 107 -1.33 17.61 1.52
N GLN A 108 -2.38 16.86 1.19
CA GLN A 108 -3.18 17.08 -0.02
C GLN A 108 -3.81 18.49 -0.07
N VAL A 109 -4.24 19.02 1.08
CA VAL A 109 -4.72 20.41 1.18
C VAL A 109 -3.62 21.40 0.81
N GLU A 110 -2.39 21.14 1.23
CA GLU A 110 -1.25 22.01 0.93
C GLU A 110 -0.72 21.84 -0.50
N ILE A 111 -0.81 20.64 -1.06
CA ILE A 111 -0.63 20.39 -2.51
C ILE A 111 -1.61 21.25 -3.31
N CYS A 112 -2.88 21.36 -2.88
CA CYS A 112 -3.88 22.22 -3.52
C CYS A 112 -3.51 23.71 -3.43
N ARG A 113 -3.05 24.17 -2.26
CA ARG A 113 -2.79 25.59 -1.98
C ARG A 113 -1.50 26.09 -2.63
N VAL A 114 -0.41 25.34 -2.49
CA VAL A 114 0.96 25.80 -2.80
C VAL A 114 1.57 25.02 -3.97
N GLY A 115 0.98 23.90 -4.39
CA GLY A 115 1.51 23.09 -5.49
C GLY A 115 2.73 22.24 -5.11
N ILE A 116 2.89 21.92 -3.82
CA ILE A 116 3.92 20.99 -3.34
C ILE A 116 3.55 19.53 -3.68
N GLY A 117 4.40 18.57 -3.31
CA GLY A 117 4.13 17.13 -3.48
C GLY A 117 4.48 16.31 -2.24
N LEU A 118 4.19 15.01 -2.28
CA LEU A 118 4.67 14.05 -1.29
C LEU A 118 6.14 13.71 -1.56
N SER A 119 7.02 13.94 -0.58
CA SER A 119 8.42 13.53 -0.64
C SER A 119 8.58 12.07 -0.22
N HIS A 120 8.27 11.76 1.04
CA HIS A 120 8.30 10.39 1.55
C HIS A 120 7.31 10.19 2.72
N LEU A 121 7.07 8.93 3.08
CA LEU A 121 6.27 8.59 4.25
C LEU A 121 7.07 8.82 5.53
N GLY A 122 6.41 9.15 6.64
CA GLY A 122 7.06 9.52 7.90
C GLY A 122 7.39 11.01 7.98
N ALA A 123 7.88 11.44 9.14
CA ALA A 123 8.28 12.83 9.36
C ALA A 123 9.54 13.17 8.55
N CYS A 124 9.68 14.43 8.14
CA CYS A 124 10.93 14.90 7.55
C CYS A 124 12.06 14.85 8.59
N ASN A 125 13.25 14.44 8.15
CA ASN A 125 14.46 14.59 8.97
C ASN A 125 14.84 16.06 9.10
N ASN A 126 15.32 16.47 10.28
CA ASN A 126 15.75 17.85 10.51
C ASN A 126 16.94 18.18 9.60
N ILE A 127 16.82 19.24 8.79
CA ILE A 127 17.76 19.62 7.73
C ILE A 127 19.13 20.03 8.31
N SER A 128 19.21 20.37 9.60
CA SER A 128 20.47 20.61 10.31
C SER A 128 21.29 19.33 10.57
N ALA A 129 20.72 18.14 10.35
CA ALA A 129 21.36 16.85 10.60
C ALA A 129 22.12 16.31 9.37
N HIS A 130 22.86 17.17 8.66
CA HIS A 130 23.78 16.75 7.60
C HIS A 130 24.94 15.86 8.07
N ARG A 131 24.95 15.47 9.35
CA ARG A 131 25.81 14.45 9.96
C ARG A 131 25.03 13.67 11.03
N GLU A 132 23.94 13.00 10.65
CA GLU A 132 23.52 11.85 11.48
C GLU A 132 24.67 10.84 11.45
N ASN A 133 25.40 10.73 12.55
CA ASN A 133 26.45 9.72 12.68
C ASN A 133 25.80 8.34 12.49
N CYS A 134 26.23 7.63 11.47
CA CYS A 134 25.70 6.31 11.20
C CYS A 134 26.11 5.36 12.33
N PRO A 135 25.17 4.59 12.91
CA PRO A 135 25.53 3.56 13.87
C PRO A 135 26.56 2.61 13.25
N VAL A 136 27.55 2.19 14.03
CA VAL A 136 28.52 1.15 13.62
C VAL A 136 28.16 -0.20 14.21
N ASP A 137 27.49 -0.21 15.37
CA ASP A 137 27.02 -1.41 16.06
C ASP A 137 25.64 -1.15 16.70
N CYS A 138 24.85 -2.21 16.78
CA CYS A 138 23.50 -2.22 17.34
C CYS A 138 23.31 -3.28 18.43
N SER A 139 24.37 -3.96 18.88
CA SER A 139 24.30 -5.02 19.91
C SER A 139 23.68 -4.54 21.22
N GLN A 140 23.96 -3.29 21.62
CA GLN A 140 23.50 -2.65 22.86
C GLN A 140 22.20 -1.84 22.67
N ALA A 141 21.66 -1.77 21.46
CA ALA A 141 20.51 -0.92 21.17
C ALA A 141 19.19 -1.57 21.67
N PRO A 142 18.21 -0.78 22.11
CA PRO A 142 16.91 -1.31 22.53
C PRO A 142 16.22 -2.02 21.36
N PHE A 143 15.63 -3.19 21.64
CA PHE A 143 14.79 -3.92 20.70
C PHE A 143 13.40 -3.28 20.63
N ASP A 144 13.27 -2.22 19.84
CA ASP A 144 12.04 -1.44 19.67
C ASP A 144 11.21 -1.82 18.42
N GLY A 145 11.65 -2.85 17.69
CA GLY A 145 11.01 -3.31 16.47
C GLY A 145 9.98 -4.43 16.63
N PRO A 146 9.44 -4.94 15.51
CA PRO A 146 9.78 -4.60 14.12
C PRO A 146 9.28 -3.20 13.71
N ILE A 147 10.05 -2.56 12.83
CA ILE A 147 9.86 -1.17 12.38
C ILE A 147 9.60 -1.13 10.88
N CYS A 148 8.64 -0.33 10.46
CA CYS A 148 8.40 -0.02 9.04
C CYS A 148 9.15 1.25 8.66
N GLY A 149 10.08 1.17 7.70
CA GLY A 149 10.83 2.29 7.15
C GLY A 149 10.04 3.06 6.09
N SER A 150 10.47 4.29 5.79
CA SER A 150 9.88 5.13 4.74
C SER A 150 10.13 4.61 3.33
N ASP A 151 11.09 3.70 3.19
CA ASP A 151 11.43 2.94 1.99
C ASP A 151 10.55 1.71 1.77
N GLY A 152 9.67 1.38 2.73
CA GLY A 152 8.77 0.23 2.67
C GLY A 152 9.35 -1.05 3.24
N ASN A 153 10.60 -1.04 3.70
CA ASN A 153 11.26 -2.19 4.31
C ASN A 153 10.93 -2.32 5.80
N VAL A 154 11.02 -3.54 6.32
CA VAL A 154 10.84 -3.88 7.72
C VAL A 154 12.17 -4.24 8.37
N TYR A 155 12.47 -3.58 9.49
CA TYR A 155 13.72 -3.72 10.24
C TYR A 155 13.47 -4.29 11.63
N LYS A 156 14.46 -5.00 12.21
CA LYS A 156 14.33 -5.58 13.56
C LYS A 156 14.34 -4.51 14.66
N SER A 157 14.95 -3.34 14.44
CA SER A 157 15.01 -2.22 15.38
C SER A 157 15.34 -0.90 14.68
N THR A 158 15.22 0.23 15.39
CA THR A 158 15.55 1.57 14.86
C THR A 158 17.04 1.67 14.56
N CYS A 159 17.89 1.08 15.40
CA CYS A 159 19.33 1.06 15.16
C CYS A 159 19.66 0.30 13.87
N GLN A 160 19.08 -0.90 13.68
CA GLN A 160 19.37 -1.69 12.49
C GLN A 160 18.88 -0.99 11.21
N MET A 161 17.74 -0.31 11.27
CA MET A 161 17.28 0.55 10.17
C MET A 161 18.35 1.60 9.83
N LYS A 162 18.75 2.43 10.80
CA LYS A 162 19.75 3.49 10.58
C LYS A 162 21.11 2.97 10.11
N LEU A 163 21.55 1.82 10.62
CA LEU A 163 22.79 1.14 10.22
C LEU A 163 22.74 0.75 8.72
N LEU A 164 21.67 0.07 8.29
CA LEU A 164 21.54 -0.45 6.93
C LEU A 164 21.20 0.63 5.89
N THR A 165 20.53 1.72 6.32
CA THR A 165 20.07 2.81 5.44
C THR A 165 20.85 4.10 5.65
N CYS A 166 22.05 4.01 6.21
CA CYS A 166 22.94 5.13 6.44
C CYS A 166 23.04 6.02 5.19
N GLY A 167 22.86 7.33 5.36
CA GLY A 167 22.91 8.31 4.26
C GLY A 167 21.69 8.37 3.34
N GLN A 168 20.75 7.42 3.41
CA GLN A 168 19.55 7.39 2.56
C GLN A 168 18.34 8.14 3.16
N GLY A 169 18.47 8.65 4.39
CA GLY A 169 17.42 9.43 5.06
C GLY A 169 16.11 8.65 5.26
N VAL A 170 16.20 7.34 5.51
CA VAL A 170 15.04 6.50 5.83
C VAL A 170 14.58 6.80 7.25
N VAL A 171 13.27 7.00 7.41
CA VAL A 171 12.65 7.31 8.70
C VAL A 171 11.65 6.25 9.11
N ARG A 172 11.39 6.13 10.41
CA ARG A 172 10.32 5.28 10.92
C ARG A 172 8.96 5.83 10.48
N THR A 173 8.11 4.93 9.99
CA THR A 173 6.72 5.25 9.62
C THR A 173 5.73 4.40 10.40
N SER A 174 4.44 4.59 10.15
CA SER A 174 3.39 3.72 10.69
C SER A 174 3.55 2.29 10.18
N LYS A 175 3.40 1.30 11.08
CA LYS A 175 3.46 -0.13 10.75
C LYS A 175 2.47 -0.54 9.65
N LYS A 176 1.44 0.28 9.38
CA LYS A 176 0.45 0.01 8.33
C LYS A 176 0.98 0.12 6.90
N HIS A 177 2.15 0.75 6.71
CA HIS A 177 2.74 0.99 5.38
C HIS A 177 3.60 -0.16 4.86
N CYS A 178 3.96 -1.13 5.70
CA CYS A 178 4.75 -2.28 5.30
C CYS A 178 3.94 -3.57 5.42
N GLN A 179 4.15 -4.50 4.49
CA GLN A 179 3.31 -5.68 4.31
C GLN A 179 3.26 -6.59 5.56
N THR A 180 4.42 -6.95 6.12
CA THR A 180 4.52 -7.85 7.27
C THR A 180 4.22 -7.20 8.62
N THR A 181 4.20 -5.86 8.71
CA THR A 181 3.94 -5.16 9.99
C THR A 181 2.54 -4.55 10.12
N ARG A 182 1.76 -4.50 9.04
CA ARG A 182 0.42 -3.90 9.06
C ARG A 182 -0.55 -4.60 10.01
N HIS A 183 -0.38 -5.90 10.22
CA HIS A 183 -1.25 -6.72 11.06
C HIS A 183 -0.86 -6.73 12.55
N CYS A 184 0.26 -6.09 12.93
CA CYS A 184 0.84 -6.19 14.28
C CYS A 184 -0.05 -5.68 15.42
N ARG A 185 -0.95 -4.73 15.15
CA ARG A 185 -1.83 -4.12 16.16
C ARG A 185 -3.30 -4.44 15.92
N GLU A 186 -3.59 -5.50 15.16
CA GLU A 186 -4.95 -5.91 14.89
C GLU A 186 -5.60 -6.59 16.11
N SER A 187 -6.79 -6.10 16.48
CA SER A 187 -7.62 -6.76 17.48
C SER A 187 -8.37 -7.93 16.84
N CYS A 188 -7.93 -9.15 17.14
CA CYS A 188 -8.53 -10.36 16.59
C CYS A 188 -9.75 -10.83 17.38
N TRP A 189 -10.86 -11.06 16.69
CA TRP A 189 -12.06 -11.67 17.25
C TRP A 189 -11.80 -13.14 17.66
N ARG A 190 -12.52 -13.62 18.67
CA ARG A 190 -12.50 -15.03 19.11
C ARG A 190 -13.30 -15.94 18.17
N VAL A 191 -13.06 -15.85 16.87
CA VAL A 191 -13.61 -16.80 15.91
C VAL A 191 -12.63 -17.96 15.81
N ALA A 192 -13.05 -19.16 16.22
CA ALA A 192 -12.25 -20.37 16.15
C ALA A 192 -12.33 -20.97 14.73
N ARG A 193 -11.56 -20.41 13.80
CA ARG A 193 -11.27 -21.04 12.50
C ARG A 193 -9.79 -21.37 12.46
N PRO A 194 -9.36 -22.54 13.00
CA PRO A 194 -7.96 -22.90 13.04
C PRO A 194 -7.29 -22.77 11.68
N THR A 195 -6.09 -22.21 11.66
CA THR A 195 -5.32 -21.95 10.44
C THR A 195 -3.92 -22.54 10.59
N CYS A 196 -3.44 -23.23 9.55
CA CYS A 196 -2.06 -23.70 9.49
C CYS A 196 -1.18 -22.60 8.89
N GLY A 197 -0.11 -22.22 9.59
CA GLY A 197 0.88 -21.29 9.09
C GLY A 197 1.96 -22.01 8.29
N SER A 198 2.61 -21.28 7.37
CA SER A 198 3.77 -21.76 6.61
C SER A 198 4.97 -22.14 7.49
N ASP A 199 4.95 -21.73 8.77
CA ASP A 199 5.91 -22.13 9.80
C ASP A 199 5.59 -23.49 10.46
N GLY A 200 4.61 -24.21 9.93
CA GLY A 200 4.17 -25.52 10.46
C GLY A 200 3.37 -25.45 11.75
N LYS A 201 2.97 -24.26 12.20
CA LYS A 201 2.21 -24.07 13.46
C LYS A 201 0.73 -23.88 13.20
N LEU A 202 -0.08 -24.41 14.12
CA LEU A 202 -1.52 -24.17 14.17
C LEU A 202 -1.83 -22.92 14.98
N TYR A 203 -2.67 -22.06 14.40
CA TYR A 203 -3.17 -20.83 15.01
C TYR A 203 -4.67 -20.91 15.21
N ALA A 204 -5.18 -20.24 16.26
CA ALA A 204 -6.63 -20.19 16.53
C ALA A 204 -7.45 -19.62 15.35
N ASN A 205 -6.87 -18.65 14.64
CA ASN A 205 -7.37 -18.11 13.38
C ASN A 205 -6.28 -17.35 12.61
N ALA A 206 -6.55 -17.04 11.34
CA ALA A 206 -5.63 -16.31 10.45
C ALA A 206 -5.24 -14.93 10.98
N CYS A 207 -6.12 -14.21 11.68
CA CYS A 207 -5.77 -12.93 12.31
C CYS A 207 -4.71 -13.12 13.39
N ARG A 208 -4.90 -14.10 14.28
CA ARG A 208 -3.95 -14.44 15.34
C ARG A 208 -2.60 -14.85 14.76
N MET A 209 -2.59 -15.66 13.70
CA MET A 209 -1.36 -16.01 12.99
C MET A 209 -0.57 -14.78 12.53
N LYS A 210 -1.23 -13.83 11.86
CA LYS A 210 -0.59 -12.61 11.35
C LYS A 210 -0.13 -11.69 12.48
N ALA A 211 -0.93 -11.54 13.54
CA ALA A 211 -0.61 -10.70 14.68
C ALA A 211 0.57 -11.23 15.50
N THR A 212 0.64 -12.55 15.74
CA THR A 212 1.76 -13.17 16.46
C THR A 212 3.06 -13.15 15.67
N ASN A 213 2.97 -13.18 14.34
CA ASN A 213 4.11 -13.15 13.42
C ASN A 213 4.36 -11.75 12.84
N CYS A 214 4.13 -10.72 13.66
CA CYS A 214 4.42 -9.33 13.33
C CYS A 214 5.86 -9.17 12.78
N GLY A 215 5.99 -8.64 11.55
CA GLY A 215 7.28 -8.41 10.89
C GLY A 215 7.95 -9.66 10.31
N LYS A 216 7.29 -10.83 10.32
CA LYS A 216 7.76 -12.06 9.68
C LYS A 216 6.87 -12.44 8.51
N HIS A 217 7.43 -13.16 7.55
CA HIS A 217 6.67 -13.70 6.43
C HIS A 217 6.07 -15.07 6.81
N VAL A 218 4.86 -15.04 7.39
CA VAL A 218 4.07 -16.26 7.70
C VAL A 218 2.71 -16.13 7.05
N PHE A 219 2.35 -17.11 6.23
CA PHE A 219 1.11 -17.14 5.46
C PHE A 219 0.32 -18.42 5.69
N GLU A 220 -0.95 -18.41 5.30
CA GLU A 220 -1.84 -19.56 5.44
C GLU A 220 -1.53 -20.61 4.38
N VAL A 221 -1.45 -21.86 4.83
CA VAL A 221 -1.22 -23.05 4.00
C VAL A 221 -2.28 -24.11 4.34
N PRO A 222 -2.51 -25.09 3.46
CA PRO A 222 -3.45 -26.18 3.73
C PRO A 222 -3.22 -26.87 5.09
N MET A 223 -4.30 -27.31 5.73
CA MET A 223 -4.24 -27.91 7.07
C MET A 223 -3.38 -29.18 7.13
N ALA A 224 -3.30 -29.90 6.01
CA ALA A 224 -2.47 -31.10 5.85
C ALA A 224 -0.97 -30.84 6.13
N PHE A 225 -0.49 -29.60 6.03
CA PHE A 225 0.92 -29.27 6.32
C PHE A 225 1.25 -29.22 7.81
N CYS A 226 0.28 -28.91 8.68
CA CYS A 226 0.51 -28.82 10.13
C CYS A 226 0.03 -30.07 10.90
N VAL A 227 -0.84 -30.87 10.30
CA VAL A 227 -1.37 -32.09 10.93
C VAL A 227 -0.43 -33.22 10.57
N SER A 228 0.36 -33.69 11.55
CA SER A 228 1.28 -34.81 11.34
C SER A 228 0.53 -36.08 10.93
N GLN A 229 1.12 -36.86 10.00
CA GLN A 229 0.64 -38.20 9.62
C GLN A 229 0.63 -39.18 10.81
N GLU A 230 1.32 -38.88 11.91
CA GLU A 230 1.53 -39.80 13.04
C GLU A 230 0.42 -39.80 14.10
N ARG A 231 -0.65 -39.00 13.96
CA ARG A 231 -1.80 -39.00 14.91
C ARG A 231 -3.10 -39.56 14.36
N THR A 232 -3.10 -40.15 13.16
CA THR A 232 -4.23 -40.98 12.71
C THR A 232 -4.00 -42.42 13.11
N SER A 233 -4.16 -42.70 14.41
CA SER A 233 -4.46 -44.04 14.88
C SER A 233 -5.88 -44.41 14.39
N GLY A 234 -6.01 -44.73 13.10
CA GLY A 234 -7.25 -45.27 12.50
C GLY A 234 -8.03 -44.38 11.52
N GLY A 235 -7.39 -43.58 10.64
CA GLY A 235 -8.11 -42.83 9.60
C GLY A 235 -7.32 -42.66 8.30
N GLU A 236 -8.02 -42.68 7.16
CA GLU A 236 -7.49 -42.55 5.78
C GLU A 236 -6.32 -41.55 5.65
N SER A 237 -5.30 -41.90 4.86
CA SER A 237 -4.12 -41.05 4.70
C SER A 237 -4.48 -39.68 4.08
N CYS A 238 -4.00 -38.61 4.72
CA CYS A 238 -4.22 -37.25 4.25
C CYS A 238 -3.32 -36.92 3.06
N PRO A 239 -3.86 -36.55 1.88
CA PRO A 239 -3.06 -36.12 0.73
C PRO A 239 -2.33 -34.81 1.05
N THR A 240 -1.02 -34.77 0.78
CA THR A 240 -0.17 -33.57 0.93
C THR A 240 0.13 -32.88 -0.41
N ASP A 241 0.01 -33.62 -1.52
CA ASP A 241 0.15 -33.11 -2.88
C ASP A 241 -0.90 -33.76 -3.80
N CYS A 242 -1.51 -32.96 -4.67
CA CYS A 242 -2.52 -33.36 -5.64
C CYS A 242 -2.11 -33.05 -7.10
N SER A 243 -0.85 -32.66 -7.34
CA SER A 243 -0.36 -32.19 -8.65
C SER A 243 -0.41 -33.26 -9.75
N GLY A 244 -0.34 -34.55 -9.39
CA GLY A 244 -0.41 -35.68 -10.33
C GLY A 244 -1.82 -36.18 -10.68
N GLN A 245 -2.88 -35.57 -10.13
CA GLN A 245 -4.25 -36.04 -10.34
C GLN A 245 -4.93 -35.36 -11.53
N LYS A 246 -5.74 -36.12 -12.28
CA LYS A 246 -6.53 -35.59 -13.41
C LYS A 246 -7.47 -34.49 -12.94
N GLU A 247 -7.51 -33.39 -13.70
CA GLU A 247 -8.48 -32.32 -13.46
C GLU A 247 -9.90 -32.80 -13.80
N LYS A 248 -10.71 -32.96 -12.76
CA LYS A 248 -12.12 -33.31 -12.88
C LYS A 248 -12.85 -32.53 -11.81
N LEU A 249 -13.53 -31.46 -12.22
CA LEU A 249 -14.21 -30.57 -11.29
C LEU A 249 -15.20 -31.33 -10.41
N VAL A 250 -15.15 -31.08 -9.10
CA VAL A 250 -16.02 -31.72 -8.12
C VAL A 250 -16.80 -30.66 -7.33
N CYS A 251 -18.11 -30.80 -7.27
CA CYS A 251 -18.97 -30.01 -6.39
C CYS A 251 -18.95 -30.59 -4.98
N GLY A 252 -18.61 -29.75 -4.00
CA GLY A 252 -18.66 -30.08 -2.58
C GLY A 252 -20.02 -29.78 -1.95
N SER A 253 -20.31 -30.44 -0.85
CA SER A 253 -21.50 -30.19 -0.02
C SER A 253 -21.53 -28.79 0.60
N ASP A 254 -20.43 -28.03 0.52
CA ASP A 254 -20.29 -26.63 0.93
C ASP A 254 -20.50 -25.64 -0.22
N GLU A 255 -21.08 -26.11 -1.33
CA GLU A 255 -21.34 -25.35 -2.56
C GLU A 255 -20.07 -24.78 -3.21
N ASN A 256 -18.90 -25.32 -2.88
CA ASN A 256 -17.64 -24.97 -3.53
C ASN A 256 -17.28 -25.97 -4.63
N ILE A 257 -16.47 -25.51 -5.59
CA ILE A 257 -16.03 -26.31 -6.74
C ILE A 257 -14.52 -26.50 -6.66
N TYR A 258 -14.12 -27.76 -6.55
CA TYR A 258 -12.72 -28.19 -6.43
C TYR A 258 -12.18 -28.70 -7.76
N ARG A 259 -10.87 -28.65 -7.96
CA ARG A 259 -10.18 -29.10 -9.19
C ARG A 259 -10.30 -30.60 -9.39
N ASN A 260 -10.22 -31.36 -8.29
CA ASN A 260 -10.32 -32.81 -8.26
C ASN A 260 -10.76 -33.31 -6.87
N GLU A 261 -10.97 -34.62 -6.75
CA GLU A 261 -11.39 -35.25 -5.50
C GLU A 261 -10.29 -35.21 -4.42
N CYS A 262 -9.01 -35.25 -4.82
CA CYS A 262 -7.87 -35.13 -3.91
C CYS A 262 -7.89 -33.79 -3.16
N GLU A 263 -8.14 -32.69 -3.86
CA GLU A 263 -8.22 -31.35 -3.26
C GLU A 263 -9.37 -31.25 -2.24
N MET A 264 -10.54 -31.81 -2.55
CA MET A 264 -11.64 -31.87 -1.59
C MET A 264 -11.27 -32.69 -0.35
N LYS A 265 -10.61 -33.85 -0.53
CA LYS A 265 -10.15 -34.70 0.58
C LYS A 265 -9.11 -34.00 1.44
N MET A 266 -8.21 -33.21 0.85
CA MET A 266 -7.19 -32.43 1.55
C MET A 266 -7.81 -31.42 2.54
N LEU A 267 -9.00 -30.88 2.25
CA LEU A 267 -9.71 -29.95 3.15
C LEU A 267 -10.33 -30.65 4.36
N ASN A 268 -10.60 -31.94 4.26
CA ASN A 268 -11.15 -32.76 5.34
C ASN A 268 -10.06 -33.23 6.32
N CYS A 269 -8.79 -32.92 6.06
CA CYS A 269 -7.67 -33.24 6.95
C CYS A 269 -7.71 -32.44 8.26
N GLY A 270 -7.46 -33.12 9.38
CA GLY A 270 -7.49 -32.52 10.72
C GLY A 270 -8.89 -32.21 11.27
N ALA A 271 -9.93 -32.86 10.73
CA ALA A 271 -11.33 -32.51 10.96
C ALA A 271 -12.01 -33.24 12.14
N SER A 272 -11.37 -33.33 13.32
CA SER A 272 -12.02 -33.99 14.48
C SER A 272 -13.31 -33.30 14.94
N ASN A 273 -13.56 -32.03 14.56
CA ASN A 273 -14.75 -31.25 14.92
C ASN A 273 -15.30 -30.35 13.77
N ARG A 274 -14.94 -30.61 12.50
CA ARG A 274 -15.41 -29.81 11.35
C ARG A 274 -16.43 -30.59 10.51
N LYS A 275 -17.36 -29.86 9.88
CA LYS A 275 -18.24 -30.45 8.86
C LYS A 275 -17.36 -30.93 7.70
N ILE A 276 -17.36 -32.24 7.48
CA ILE A 276 -16.66 -32.90 6.37
C ILE A 276 -17.36 -32.51 5.07
N VAL A 277 -16.60 -32.03 4.09
CA VAL A 277 -17.08 -31.74 2.75
C VAL A 277 -17.17 -33.05 1.98
N LYS A 278 -18.37 -33.38 1.50
CA LYS A 278 -18.62 -34.57 0.68
C LYS A 278 -18.90 -34.17 -0.76
N LYS A 279 -18.59 -35.07 -1.70
CA LYS A 279 -19.00 -34.92 -3.10
C LYS A 279 -20.52 -34.90 -3.20
N VAL A 280 -21.05 -33.90 -3.90
CA VAL A 280 -22.47 -33.81 -4.26
C VAL A 280 -22.61 -33.66 -5.77
N ASP A 281 -23.85 -33.75 -6.26
CA ASP A 281 -24.15 -33.56 -7.67
C ASP A 281 -23.76 -32.14 -8.14
N MET A 282 -23.20 -32.06 -9.35
CA MET A 282 -22.71 -30.80 -9.93
C MET A 282 -23.82 -29.77 -10.14
N GLU A 283 -25.08 -30.20 -10.23
CA GLU A 283 -26.23 -29.31 -10.38
C GLU A 283 -26.33 -28.26 -9.28
N LYS A 284 -25.98 -28.62 -8.04
CA LYS A 284 -25.98 -27.68 -6.91
C LYS A 284 -24.97 -26.55 -7.11
N CYS A 285 -23.87 -26.81 -7.80
CA CYS A 285 -22.81 -25.83 -8.06
C CYS A 285 -22.96 -25.10 -9.40
N LYS A 286 -23.85 -25.52 -10.32
CA LYS A 286 -23.97 -24.97 -11.69
C LYS A 286 -24.11 -23.44 -11.71
N SER A 287 -24.99 -22.88 -10.86
CA SER A 287 -25.24 -21.43 -10.80
C SER A 287 -23.98 -20.64 -10.40
N LYS A 288 -23.29 -21.10 -9.33
CA LYS A 288 -22.05 -20.49 -8.86
C LYS A 288 -20.92 -20.63 -9.89
N MET A 289 -20.80 -21.80 -10.51
CA MET A 289 -19.82 -22.04 -11.57
C MET A 289 -19.98 -21.03 -12.71
N ASN A 290 -21.21 -20.90 -13.23
CA ASN A 290 -21.51 -19.97 -14.33
C ASN A 290 -21.26 -18.52 -13.92
N LYS A 291 -21.52 -18.15 -12.66
CA LYS A 291 -21.21 -16.81 -12.15
C LYS A 291 -19.71 -16.55 -12.10
N CYS A 292 -18.91 -17.50 -11.60
CA CYS A 292 -17.47 -17.33 -11.45
C CYS A 292 -16.74 -17.35 -12.80
N LEU A 293 -17.15 -18.21 -13.74
CA LEU A 293 -16.55 -18.33 -15.06
C LEU A 293 -16.87 -17.15 -16.01
N ARG A 294 -17.80 -16.27 -15.65
CA ARG A 294 -18.04 -15.01 -16.37
C ARG A 294 -16.90 -14.02 -16.24
N VAL A 295 -16.04 -14.16 -15.24
CA VAL A 295 -14.89 -13.29 -15.04
C VAL A 295 -13.84 -13.61 -16.12
N LYS A 296 -13.61 -12.65 -17.02
CA LYS A 296 -12.55 -12.73 -18.02
C LYS A 296 -11.28 -12.09 -17.46
N CYS A 297 -10.17 -12.83 -17.50
CA CYS A 297 -8.87 -12.36 -17.02
C CYS A 297 -7.95 -12.04 -18.19
N SER A 298 -7.06 -11.05 -17.98
CA SER A 298 -5.97 -10.75 -18.90
C SER A 298 -4.95 -11.90 -18.94
N ALA A 299 -4.20 -11.99 -20.02
CA ALA A 299 -3.09 -12.94 -20.18
C ALA A 299 -1.79 -12.47 -19.50
N ASP A 300 -1.80 -11.30 -18.83
CA ASP A 300 -0.66 -10.79 -18.09
C ASP A 300 -0.19 -11.79 -17.03
N TYR A 301 1.13 -12.00 -16.97
CA TYR A 301 1.75 -12.94 -16.04
C TYR A 301 2.31 -12.19 -14.82
N ASP A 302 1.63 -12.34 -13.68
CA ASP A 302 2.01 -11.77 -12.39
C ASP A 302 1.64 -12.78 -11.29
N PRO A 303 2.41 -13.87 -11.14
CA PRO A 303 1.95 -15.05 -10.43
C PRO A 303 1.68 -14.76 -8.96
N VAL A 304 0.68 -15.46 -8.41
CA VAL A 304 0.32 -15.38 -6.99
C VAL A 304 0.12 -16.76 -6.40
N CYS A 305 0.53 -16.93 -5.14
CA CYS A 305 0.30 -18.14 -4.37
C CYS A 305 -1.00 -18.02 -3.58
N GLY A 306 -1.89 -19.01 -3.75
CA GLY A 306 -3.11 -19.14 -2.95
C GLY A 306 -2.88 -19.84 -1.62
N THR A 307 -3.83 -19.68 -0.69
CA THR A 307 -3.85 -20.43 0.59
C THR A 307 -4.02 -21.94 0.42
N ASP A 308 -4.29 -22.40 -0.80
CA ASP A 308 -4.35 -23.80 -1.21
C ASP A 308 -3.02 -24.32 -1.76
N ALA A 309 -1.94 -23.53 -1.65
CA ALA A 309 -0.61 -23.82 -2.20
C ALA A 309 -0.58 -23.99 -3.72
N ASN A 310 -1.59 -23.49 -4.44
CA ASN A 310 -1.59 -23.45 -5.90
C ASN A 310 -1.13 -22.08 -6.42
N VAL A 311 -0.39 -22.10 -7.53
CA VAL A 311 0.02 -20.90 -8.26
C VAL A 311 -1.07 -20.50 -9.24
N TYR A 312 -1.43 -19.22 -9.24
CA TYR A 312 -2.35 -18.61 -10.19
C TYR A 312 -1.60 -17.61 -11.05
N ASN A 313 -1.89 -17.56 -12.35
CA ASN A 313 -1.15 -16.74 -13.32
C ASN A 313 -1.13 -15.24 -12.97
N ASN A 314 -2.23 -14.74 -12.40
CA ASN A 314 -2.35 -13.36 -11.97
C ASN A 314 -3.43 -13.20 -10.88
N PRO A 315 -3.53 -12.02 -10.23
CA PRO A 315 -4.55 -11.77 -9.21
C PRO A 315 -6.00 -11.95 -9.69
N CYS A 316 -6.28 -11.84 -11.00
CA CYS A 316 -7.61 -12.10 -11.54
C CYS A 316 -7.94 -13.59 -11.49
N HIS A 317 -7.03 -14.47 -11.90
CA HIS A 317 -7.24 -15.92 -11.80
C HIS A 317 -7.41 -16.38 -10.35
N LEU A 318 -6.70 -15.76 -9.41
CA LEU A 318 -6.93 -16.00 -7.98
C LEU A 318 -8.35 -15.59 -7.56
N LYS A 319 -8.88 -14.44 -8.01
CA LYS A 319 -10.27 -14.05 -7.72
C LYS A 319 -11.30 -15.05 -8.24
N VAL A 320 -11.05 -15.66 -9.41
CA VAL A 320 -11.90 -16.74 -9.94
C VAL A 320 -11.86 -17.94 -8.98
N ALA A 321 -10.68 -18.33 -8.50
CA ALA A 321 -10.55 -19.41 -7.53
C ALA A 321 -11.18 -19.06 -6.16
N THR A 322 -11.05 -17.82 -5.70
CA THR A 322 -11.77 -17.31 -4.52
C THR A 322 -13.28 -17.47 -4.69
N CYS A 323 -13.81 -17.16 -5.89
CA CYS A 323 -15.22 -17.33 -6.19
C CYS A 323 -15.65 -18.80 -6.18
N LEU A 324 -14.85 -19.71 -6.76
CA LEU A 324 -15.18 -21.13 -6.90
C LEU A 324 -15.05 -21.90 -5.57
N LYS A 325 -13.94 -21.71 -4.85
CA LYS A 325 -13.57 -22.52 -3.66
C LYS A 325 -13.09 -21.72 -2.45
N GLY A 326 -13.20 -20.40 -2.46
CA GLY A 326 -12.90 -19.56 -1.29
C GLY A 326 -11.41 -19.35 -0.98
N VAL A 327 -10.50 -19.74 -1.89
CA VAL A 327 -9.05 -19.55 -1.76
C VAL A 327 -8.71 -18.08 -1.60
N GLN A 328 -7.81 -17.76 -0.67
CA GLN A 328 -7.32 -16.40 -0.43
C GLN A 328 -5.89 -16.25 -0.96
N LEU A 329 -5.43 -15.00 -1.08
CA LEU A 329 -4.02 -14.71 -1.38
C LEU A 329 -3.15 -15.10 -0.17
N ALA A 330 -2.18 -15.98 -0.38
CA ALA A 330 -1.13 -16.26 0.58
C ALA A 330 0.00 -15.22 0.46
N HIS A 331 0.62 -15.13 -0.72
CA HIS A 331 1.63 -14.13 -1.04
C HIS A 331 1.76 -13.95 -2.57
N PHE A 332 2.42 -12.86 -2.99
CA PHE A 332 2.77 -12.64 -4.40
C PHE A 332 3.95 -13.54 -4.82
N GLY A 333 4.04 -13.88 -6.10
CA GLY A 333 5.01 -14.82 -6.63
C GLY A 333 4.53 -16.27 -6.61
N ASN A 334 5.39 -17.16 -7.13
CA ASN A 334 5.13 -18.61 -7.15
C ASN A 334 5.17 -19.20 -5.74
N CYS A 335 4.37 -20.24 -5.50
CA CYS A 335 4.36 -20.95 -4.23
C CYS A 335 5.70 -21.62 -3.94
N THR A 336 6.09 -21.65 -2.68
CA THR A 336 7.23 -22.43 -2.20
C THR A 336 6.84 -23.88 -1.94
N VAL A 337 7.76 -24.81 -2.18
CA VAL A 337 7.60 -26.20 -1.75
C VAL A 337 7.69 -26.28 -0.21
N LEU A 338 6.70 -26.91 0.42
CA LEU A 338 6.62 -27.15 1.86
C LEU A 338 6.60 -28.67 2.11
N PRO A 339 7.34 -29.21 3.11
CA PRO A 339 8.35 -28.56 3.93
C PRO A 339 9.70 -28.53 3.21
N ARG A 340 10.24 -27.35 2.91
CA ARG A 340 11.68 -27.26 2.59
C ARG A 340 12.45 -27.32 3.91
N LEU A 341 13.25 -28.38 4.04
CA LEU A 341 14.27 -28.52 5.08
C LEU A 341 15.16 -27.28 5.08
N GLU A 342 15.55 -26.80 6.27
CA GLU A 342 16.45 -25.67 6.54
C GLU A 342 17.85 -25.75 5.87
N LYS A 343 18.08 -26.74 5.01
CA LYS A 343 19.39 -27.08 4.41
C LYS A 343 19.82 -26.21 3.22
N ASP A 344 18.97 -25.32 2.72
CA ASP A 344 19.26 -24.46 1.55
C ASP A 344 19.51 -22.98 1.93
N CYS A 345 19.91 -22.70 3.17
CA CYS A 345 20.22 -21.34 3.59
C CYS A 345 21.66 -20.97 3.18
N ALA A 346 21.80 -19.93 2.37
CA ALA A 346 23.11 -19.45 1.93
C ALA A 346 23.86 -18.79 3.10
N ASP A 347 25.04 -19.30 3.45
CA ASP A 347 25.82 -18.74 4.56
C ASP A 347 26.62 -17.49 4.16
N ASN A 348 27.04 -17.38 2.90
CA ASN A 348 27.82 -16.25 2.38
C ASN A 348 27.27 -15.71 1.04
N CYS A 349 27.20 -14.38 0.91
CA CYS A 349 26.74 -13.66 -0.28
C CYS A 349 27.72 -12.56 -0.75
N ASP A 350 28.95 -12.51 -0.26
CA ASP A 350 29.91 -11.41 -0.55
C ASP A 350 30.26 -11.28 -2.05
N ASN A 351 30.22 -12.40 -2.79
CA ASN A 351 30.50 -12.44 -4.23
C ASN A 351 29.23 -12.31 -5.11
N ALA A 352 28.07 -12.08 -4.52
CA ALA A 352 26.82 -11.98 -5.26
C ALA A 352 26.74 -10.66 -6.03
N ILE A 353 26.21 -10.71 -7.25
CA ILE A 353 25.95 -9.50 -8.05
C ILE A 353 24.88 -8.66 -7.35
N GLU A 354 25.19 -7.40 -7.07
CA GLU A 354 24.25 -6.44 -6.48
C GLU A 354 23.15 -6.07 -7.49
N LYS A 355 22.12 -6.91 -7.55
CA LYS A 355 20.90 -6.69 -8.31
C LYS A 355 19.72 -6.72 -7.34
N PRO A 356 19.14 -5.55 -6.99
CA PRO A 356 18.12 -5.49 -5.95
C PRO A 356 16.87 -6.27 -6.37
N VAL A 357 16.34 -7.07 -5.44
CA VAL A 357 15.16 -7.92 -5.65
C VAL A 357 14.06 -7.57 -4.65
N CYS A 358 12.80 -7.65 -5.09
CA CYS A 358 11.65 -7.53 -4.21
C CYS A 358 11.25 -8.92 -3.69
N GLY A 359 11.13 -9.07 -2.38
CA GLY A 359 10.64 -10.28 -1.74
C GLY A 359 9.11 -10.28 -1.60
N SER A 360 8.52 -11.48 -1.54
CA SER A 360 7.09 -11.68 -1.30
C SER A 360 6.60 -11.14 0.05
N ASP A 361 7.52 -10.82 0.95
CA ASP A 361 7.29 -10.19 2.24
C ASP A 361 7.25 -8.64 2.18
N GLY A 362 7.45 -8.08 0.99
CA GLY A 362 7.42 -6.64 0.73
C GLY A 362 8.74 -5.93 1.00
N ASN A 363 9.80 -6.66 1.35
CA ASN A 363 11.14 -6.10 1.56
C ASN A 363 11.98 -6.14 0.28
N VAL A 364 12.90 -5.20 0.16
CA VAL A 364 13.90 -5.16 -0.91
C VAL A 364 15.25 -5.62 -0.37
N TYR A 365 15.87 -6.54 -1.10
CA TYR A 365 17.17 -7.13 -0.77
C TYR A 365 18.19 -6.72 -1.81
N LYS A 366 19.47 -6.64 -1.42
CA LYS A 366 20.57 -6.25 -2.32
C LYS A 366 20.78 -7.23 -3.47
N SER A 367 20.52 -8.51 -3.21
CA SER A 367 20.67 -9.62 -4.16
C SER A 367 19.68 -10.74 -3.81
N GLU A 368 19.47 -11.66 -4.75
CA GLU A 368 18.71 -12.89 -4.50
C GLU A 368 19.36 -13.78 -3.44
N CYS A 369 20.71 -13.77 -3.34
CA CYS A 369 21.43 -14.47 -2.28
C CYS A 369 21.09 -13.90 -0.90
N ASP A 370 21.13 -12.57 -0.76
CA ASP A 370 20.79 -11.91 0.50
C ASP A 370 19.35 -12.14 0.92
N LEU A 371 18.42 -12.21 -0.03
CA LEU A 371 17.04 -12.61 0.23
C LEU A 371 17.03 -14.00 0.88
N ARG A 372 17.58 -15.01 0.22
CA ARG A 372 17.57 -16.41 0.72
C ARG A 372 18.26 -16.55 2.08
N ARG A 373 19.37 -15.84 2.30
CA ARG A 373 20.12 -15.85 3.56
C ARG A 373 19.34 -15.21 4.71
N VAL A 374 18.83 -13.98 4.51
CA VAL A 374 18.16 -13.21 5.58
C VAL A 374 16.78 -13.78 5.92
N THR A 375 16.09 -14.37 4.94
CA THR A 375 14.74 -14.92 5.09
C THR A 375 14.73 -16.44 5.26
N CYS A 376 15.87 -17.04 5.63
CA CYS A 376 15.97 -18.47 5.92
C CYS A 376 14.83 -18.93 6.85
N GLY A 377 14.12 -19.99 6.46
CA GLY A 377 12.96 -20.52 7.19
C GLY A 377 11.65 -19.71 7.08
N GLN A 378 11.61 -18.58 6.37
CA GLN A 378 10.38 -17.77 6.20
C GLN A 378 9.71 -17.91 4.82
N HIS A 379 10.23 -18.78 3.96
CA HIS A 379 9.64 -19.10 2.65
C HIS A 379 9.36 -17.85 1.78
N VAL A 380 10.25 -16.85 1.82
CA VAL A 380 10.14 -15.65 0.98
C VAL A 380 10.63 -15.98 -0.43
N VAL A 381 9.90 -15.53 -1.44
CA VAL A 381 10.26 -15.70 -2.87
C VAL A 381 10.47 -14.35 -3.54
N VAL A 382 11.22 -14.33 -4.64
CA VAL A 382 11.35 -13.14 -5.48
C VAL A 382 10.01 -12.89 -6.19
N VAL A 383 9.58 -11.64 -6.21
CA VAL A 383 8.37 -11.18 -6.89
C VAL A 383 8.69 -10.03 -7.86
N ALA A 384 7.72 -9.64 -8.69
CA ALA A 384 7.90 -8.53 -9.62
C ALA A 384 8.27 -7.23 -8.88
N ALA A 385 9.19 -6.47 -9.47
CA ALA A 385 9.76 -5.26 -8.87
C ALA A 385 8.70 -4.20 -8.49
N SER A 386 7.56 -4.17 -9.19
CA SER A 386 6.37 -3.35 -8.90
C SER A 386 5.77 -3.54 -7.50
N HIS A 387 6.01 -4.68 -6.84
CA HIS A 387 5.43 -4.99 -5.53
C HIS A 387 6.15 -4.32 -4.36
N CYS A 388 7.36 -3.80 -4.55
CA CYS A 388 8.11 -3.10 -3.52
C CYS A 388 8.37 -1.65 -3.91
N ARG A 389 8.35 -0.76 -2.92
CA ARG A 389 8.33 0.69 -3.17
C ARG A 389 9.59 1.23 -3.86
N THR A 390 10.78 0.79 -3.47
CA THR A 390 12.06 1.27 -4.04
C THR A 390 12.44 0.57 -5.33
N THR A 391 11.75 -0.51 -5.71
CA THR A 391 11.99 -1.22 -6.97
C THR A 391 10.89 -1.04 -8.02
N ALA A 392 9.77 -0.39 -7.66
CA ALA A 392 8.60 -0.29 -8.51
C ALA A 392 8.83 0.35 -9.88
N LEU A 393 9.82 1.24 -10.01
CA LEU A 393 10.11 1.97 -11.26
C LEU A 393 11.42 1.54 -11.93
N CYS A 394 12.05 0.45 -11.49
CA CYS A 394 13.35 0.04 -12.05
C CYS A 394 13.25 -0.34 -13.54
N ASN A 395 12.18 -1.04 -13.90
CA ASN A 395 11.99 -1.57 -15.26
C ASN A 395 10.95 -0.79 -16.06
N GLU A 396 10.33 0.23 -15.46
CA GLU A 396 9.27 1.00 -16.11
C GLU A 396 9.86 2.01 -17.12
N PRO A 397 9.16 2.24 -18.25
CA PRO A 397 9.50 3.33 -19.16
C PRO A 397 9.15 4.68 -18.51
N CYS A 398 10.10 5.61 -18.51
CA CYS A 398 9.88 6.96 -17.98
C CYS A 398 9.52 7.94 -19.10
N PRO A 399 8.61 8.90 -18.86
CA PRO A 399 8.33 9.94 -19.84
C PRO A 399 9.56 10.82 -20.05
N ASP A 400 9.75 11.27 -21.29
CA ASP A 400 10.87 12.13 -21.67
C ASP A 400 10.66 13.62 -21.40
N THR A 401 9.53 13.98 -20.80
CA THR A 401 9.21 15.35 -20.41
C THR A 401 10.15 15.84 -19.30
N PRO A 402 10.84 16.99 -19.48
CA PRO A 402 11.69 17.56 -18.46
C PRO A 402 10.84 18.18 -17.35
N ALA A 403 10.98 17.66 -16.14
CA ALA A 403 10.35 18.14 -14.91
C ALA A 403 11.37 18.01 -13.78
N PHE A 404 12.41 18.87 -13.81
CA PHE A 404 13.61 18.69 -13.00
C PHE A 404 13.32 18.59 -11.50
N VAL A 405 13.93 17.61 -10.85
CA VAL A 405 13.83 17.41 -9.40
C VAL A 405 15.22 17.35 -8.77
N CYS A 406 15.30 17.75 -7.50
CA CYS A 406 16.48 17.54 -6.66
C CYS A 406 16.27 16.27 -5.83
N GLY A 407 17.17 15.30 -5.96
CA GLY A 407 17.16 14.08 -5.16
C GLY A 407 17.77 14.31 -3.76
N SER A 408 17.38 13.47 -2.81
CA SER A 408 17.91 13.47 -1.44
C SER A 408 19.41 13.16 -1.35
N ASP A 409 20.00 12.63 -2.42
CA ASP A 409 21.43 12.42 -2.65
C ASP A 409 22.17 13.70 -3.10
N ASN A 410 21.44 14.81 -3.26
CA ASN A 410 21.90 16.10 -3.76
C ASN A 410 22.30 16.07 -5.26
N LYS A 411 21.69 15.18 -6.06
CA LYS A 411 21.83 15.17 -7.52
C LYS A 411 20.56 15.72 -8.18
N PHE A 412 20.73 16.39 -9.33
CA PHE A 412 19.62 16.78 -10.19
C PHE A 412 19.22 15.64 -11.12
N TYR A 413 17.92 15.48 -11.30
CA TYR A 413 17.35 14.51 -12.23
C TYR A 413 16.38 15.19 -13.18
N LYS A 414 16.32 14.70 -14.43
CA LYS A 414 15.42 15.24 -15.47
C LYS A 414 13.95 15.17 -15.05
N ASN A 415 13.55 14.12 -14.34
CA ASN A 415 12.25 13.99 -13.68
C ASN A 415 12.30 12.95 -12.54
N GLU A 416 11.23 12.88 -11.75
CA GLU A 416 11.12 11.97 -10.61
C GLU A 416 11.18 10.48 -11.01
N CYS A 417 10.66 10.13 -12.19
CA CYS A 417 10.71 8.75 -12.68
C CYS A 417 12.16 8.30 -12.91
N ILE A 418 12.95 9.12 -13.62
CA ILE A 418 14.37 8.85 -13.88
C ILE A 418 15.15 8.80 -12.56
N MET A 419 14.85 9.69 -11.61
CA MET A 419 15.46 9.66 -10.27
C MET A 419 15.28 8.31 -9.59
N LYS A 420 14.05 7.77 -9.57
CA LYS A 420 13.75 6.48 -8.93
C LYS A 420 14.34 5.31 -9.72
N LYS A 421 14.33 5.38 -11.05
CA LYS A 421 14.89 4.34 -11.93
C LYS A 421 16.40 4.19 -11.79
N GLU A 422 17.15 5.30 -11.80
CA GLU A 422 18.62 5.29 -11.59
C GLU A 422 19.01 4.82 -10.19
N ASN A 423 18.13 4.98 -9.20
CA ASN A 423 18.34 4.60 -7.81
C ASN A 423 17.55 3.34 -7.41
N CYS A 424 17.44 2.37 -8.32
CA CYS A 424 16.72 1.13 -8.07
C CYS A 424 17.12 0.47 -6.74
N GLY A 425 16.13 0.16 -5.90
CA GLY A 425 16.33 -0.48 -4.59
C GLY A 425 16.88 0.44 -3.49
N LYS A 426 17.21 1.71 -3.78
CA LYS A 426 17.66 2.71 -2.82
C LYS A 426 16.54 3.69 -2.47
N HIS A 427 16.57 4.23 -1.26
CA HIS A 427 15.61 5.24 -0.84
C HIS A 427 16.10 6.64 -1.22
N VAL A 428 15.73 7.07 -2.43
CA VAL A 428 15.96 8.45 -2.91
C VAL A 428 14.62 9.12 -3.17
N TYR A 429 14.46 10.33 -2.62
CA TYR A 429 13.21 11.09 -2.65
C TYR A 429 13.45 12.55 -3.04
N VAL A 430 12.39 13.20 -3.50
CA VAL A 430 12.45 14.61 -3.92
C VAL A 430 12.60 15.51 -2.69
N VAL A 431 13.59 16.40 -2.74
CA VAL A 431 13.87 17.41 -1.71
C VAL A 431 13.79 18.81 -2.33
N PRO A 432 13.68 19.88 -1.52
CA PRO A 432 13.63 21.25 -2.05
C PRO A 432 14.81 21.56 -2.98
N LEU A 433 14.56 22.19 -4.13
CA LEU A 433 15.60 22.50 -5.13
C LEU A 433 16.79 23.27 -4.55
N LYS A 434 16.53 24.15 -3.56
CA LYS A 434 17.57 24.89 -2.82
C LYS A 434 18.69 23.99 -2.27
N ARG A 435 18.41 22.71 -1.98
CA ARG A 435 19.39 21.76 -1.45
C ARG A 435 20.42 21.33 -2.49
N CYS A 436 20.03 21.17 -3.75
CA CYS A 436 20.97 20.92 -4.84
C CYS A 436 21.62 22.22 -5.33
N LEU A 437 20.87 23.34 -5.30
CA LEU A 437 21.38 24.66 -5.70
C LEU A 437 22.42 25.23 -4.75
N SER A 438 22.45 24.82 -3.48
CA SER A 438 23.44 25.30 -2.49
C SER A 438 24.90 25.00 -2.85
N ARG A 439 25.14 24.01 -3.72
CA ARG A 439 26.48 23.70 -4.24
C ARG A 439 26.96 24.68 -5.31
N PHE A 440 26.05 25.43 -5.91
CA PHE A 440 26.40 26.46 -6.88
C PHE A 440 26.73 27.73 -6.11
N GLN A 441 28.02 28.08 -6.06
CA GLN A 441 28.43 29.42 -5.65
C GLN A 441 28.09 30.36 -6.80
N TYR A 442 26.97 31.06 -6.65
CA TYR A 442 26.62 32.10 -7.60
C TYR A 442 27.56 33.29 -7.43
N SER A 443 28.13 33.79 -8.52
CA SER A 443 28.89 35.03 -8.53
C SER A 443 27.95 36.24 -8.51
N GLY A 444 28.23 37.21 -7.64
CA GLY A 444 27.40 38.40 -7.47
C GLY A 444 26.02 38.10 -6.85
N CYS A 445 24.98 38.70 -7.43
CA CYS A 445 23.59 38.59 -6.92
C CYS A 445 22.69 37.66 -7.75
N ALA A 446 23.24 36.98 -8.76
CA ALA A 446 22.49 35.99 -9.51
C ALA A 446 22.13 34.83 -8.58
N ARG A 447 20.85 34.45 -8.51
CA ARG A 447 20.39 33.27 -7.74
C ARG A 447 19.31 32.58 -8.54
N VAL A 448 19.27 31.24 -8.50
CA VAL A 448 18.12 30.50 -9.02
C VAL A 448 17.06 30.45 -7.93
N CYS A 449 15.99 31.21 -8.10
CA CYS A 449 14.86 31.19 -7.19
C CYS A 449 13.81 30.16 -7.63
N PRO A 450 13.24 29.38 -6.71
CA PRO A 450 12.10 28.53 -7.01
C PRO A 450 10.95 29.35 -7.61
N PRO A 451 10.18 28.79 -8.58
CA PRO A 451 9.02 29.45 -9.14
C PRO A 451 7.80 29.42 -8.19
N GLU A 452 7.92 28.76 -7.04
CA GLU A 452 6.90 28.68 -5.99
C GLU A 452 6.51 30.09 -5.50
N TYR A 453 5.22 30.39 -5.50
CA TYR A 453 4.67 31.66 -5.05
C TYR A 453 4.28 31.57 -3.56
N ASP A 454 5.25 31.89 -2.71
CA ASP A 454 5.11 31.99 -1.25
C ASP A 454 5.34 33.46 -0.83
N PRO A 455 4.37 34.36 -1.05
CA PRO A 455 4.60 35.80 -1.01
C PRO A 455 5.07 36.26 0.37
N VAL A 456 5.99 37.23 0.37
CA VAL A 456 6.49 37.85 1.60
C VAL A 456 6.44 39.37 1.47
N CYS A 457 6.09 40.04 2.56
CA CYS A 457 6.12 41.50 2.63
C CYS A 457 7.45 41.97 3.23
N GLY A 458 8.15 42.85 2.52
CA GLY A 458 9.37 43.50 2.98
C GLY A 458 9.10 44.66 3.94
N THR A 459 10.12 45.08 4.67
CA THR A 459 10.09 46.32 5.48
C THR A 459 9.94 47.58 4.63
N ASP A 460 10.13 47.48 3.31
CA ASP A 460 9.91 48.52 2.31
C ASP A 460 8.47 48.55 1.77
N GLU A 461 7.58 47.77 2.37
CA GLU A 461 6.16 47.66 2.00
C GLU A 461 5.93 47.10 0.59
N LYS A 462 6.92 46.40 0.03
CA LYS A 462 6.78 45.68 -1.24
C LYS A 462 6.56 44.19 -1.02
N THR A 463 5.73 43.61 -1.88
CA THR A 463 5.48 42.17 -1.92
C THR A 463 6.45 41.50 -2.87
N TYR A 464 7.12 40.46 -2.39
CA TYR A 464 8.03 39.63 -3.17
C TYR A 464 7.42 38.25 -3.35
N SER A 465 7.58 37.64 -4.54
CA SER A 465 7.00 36.34 -4.89
C SER A 465 7.40 35.21 -3.93
N ASN A 466 8.62 35.27 -3.40
CA ASN A 466 9.06 34.45 -2.29
C ASN A 466 10.30 35.06 -1.61
N LYS A 467 10.72 34.46 -0.49
CA LYS A 467 11.91 34.90 0.27
C LYS A 467 13.19 34.93 -0.58
N CYS A 468 13.35 34.03 -1.55
CA CYS A 468 14.53 34.05 -2.43
C CYS A 468 14.55 35.30 -3.30
N PHE A 469 13.42 35.71 -3.87
CA PHE A 469 13.33 36.94 -4.65
C PHE A 469 13.58 38.19 -3.81
N LEU A 470 13.10 38.24 -2.56
CA LEU A 470 13.42 39.31 -1.61
C LEU A 470 14.93 39.44 -1.36
N GLU A 471 15.60 38.32 -1.08
CA GLU A 471 17.06 38.32 -0.87
C GLU A 471 17.84 38.65 -2.13
N MET A 472 17.38 38.20 -3.30
CA MET A 472 18.00 38.49 -4.58
C MET A 472 17.92 40.00 -4.90
N GLU A 473 16.75 40.61 -4.73
CA GLU A 473 16.57 42.05 -4.92
C GLU A 473 17.42 42.85 -3.94
N ASN A 474 17.41 42.49 -2.64
CA ASN A 474 18.29 43.11 -1.65
C ASN A 474 19.77 43.10 -2.05
N CYS A 475 20.24 41.98 -2.60
CA CYS A 475 21.60 41.90 -3.10
C CYS A 475 21.81 42.86 -4.29
N ARG A 476 20.90 42.83 -5.29
CA ARG A 476 21.04 43.64 -6.52
C ARG A 476 20.99 45.14 -6.25
N SER A 477 20.08 45.57 -5.39
CA SER A 477 19.87 46.98 -5.03
C SER A 477 20.76 47.47 -3.89
N ARG A 478 21.50 46.56 -3.22
CA ARG A 478 22.21 46.80 -1.95
C ARG A 478 21.28 47.35 -0.86
N SER A 479 20.00 46.96 -0.89
CA SER A 479 19.02 47.36 0.13
C SER A 479 19.04 46.42 1.34
N LEU A 480 18.74 46.97 2.52
CA LEU A 480 18.62 46.25 3.78
C LEU A 480 17.14 45.96 4.11
N VAL A 481 16.35 45.50 3.13
CA VAL A 481 14.93 45.19 3.34
C VAL A 481 14.82 43.88 4.11
N GLN A 482 14.26 43.91 5.31
CA GLN A 482 14.02 42.69 6.07
C GLN A 482 12.61 42.16 5.80
N LEU A 483 12.35 40.91 6.16
CA LEU A 483 11.01 40.35 6.08
C LEU A 483 10.16 40.96 7.21
N LYS A 484 9.06 41.64 6.86
CA LYS A 484 8.10 42.24 7.81
C LYS A 484 7.09 41.20 8.29
N TYR A 485 6.45 40.49 7.36
CA TYR A 485 5.54 39.36 7.63
C TYR A 485 5.36 38.47 6.38
N LEU A 486 4.81 37.27 6.59
CA LEU A 486 4.44 36.35 5.50
C LEU A 486 3.13 36.80 4.84
N GLY A 487 2.97 36.53 3.55
CA GLY A 487 1.85 37.00 2.74
C GLY A 487 2.21 38.21 1.89
N THR A 488 1.22 38.71 1.17
CA THR A 488 1.34 39.98 0.43
C THR A 488 1.21 41.15 1.39
N CYS A 489 1.73 42.33 1.04
CA CYS A 489 1.60 43.51 1.90
C CYS A 489 0.14 44.00 2.04
N SER A 490 -0.74 43.62 1.11
CA SER A 490 -2.18 43.89 1.19
C SER A 490 -2.94 42.88 2.06
N GLU A 491 -2.47 41.62 2.09
CA GLU A 491 -3.09 40.53 2.83
C GLU A 491 -2.02 39.87 3.74
N PRO A 492 -1.72 40.49 4.90
CA PRO A 492 -0.80 39.91 5.86
C PRO A 492 -1.34 38.58 6.38
N ILE A 493 -0.56 37.51 6.23
CA ILE A 493 -0.86 36.24 6.87
C ILE A 493 -0.35 36.36 8.31
N ALA A 494 -1.23 36.84 9.21
CA ALA A 494 -0.94 37.04 10.63
C ALA A 494 -0.73 35.74 11.42
N GLU A 495 -0.94 34.59 10.78
CA GLU A 495 -0.73 33.27 11.37
C GLU A 495 0.29 32.51 10.52
N GLU A 496 1.43 32.11 11.12
CA GLU A 496 2.05 30.87 10.66
C GLU A 496 0.93 29.85 10.50
N PRO A 497 0.81 29.14 9.36
CA PRO A 497 -0.32 28.25 9.15
C PRO A 497 -0.50 27.35 10.37
N LYS A 498 -1.56 27.62 11.14
CA LYS A 498 -1.86 26.88 12.36
C LYS A 498 -2.11 25.45 11.93
N ASN A 499 -1.23 24.55 12.38
CA ASN A 499 -1.24 23.08 12.28
C ASN A 499 -0.28 22.40 11.28
N TYR A 500 0.99 22.81 11.19
CA TYR A 500 2.04 21.98 10.56
C TYR A 500 3.25 21.64 11.43
N LEU A 501 3.14 21.79 12.75
CA LEU A 501 4.21 21.38 13.65
C LEU A 501 3.72 20.38 14.69
N TYR A 502 4.33 19.19 14.62
CA TYR A 502 4.77 18.55 15.84
C TYR A 502 5.63 19.57 16.60
N ARG A 503 5.24 19.88 17.83
CA ARG A 503 6.11 20.51 18.82
C ARG A 503 7.03 19.46 19.41
#